data_AF-A0A939ZW02-F1
#
_entry.id   AF-A0A939ZW02-F1
#
_cell.length_a   1.000
_cell.length_b   1.000
_cell.length_c   1.000
_cell.angle_alpha   90.00
_cell.angle_beta   90.00
_cell.angle_gamma   90.00
#
_symmetry.space_group_name_H-M   'P 1'
#
loop_
_entity.id
_entity.type
_entity.pdbx_description
1 polymer ?
#
loop_
_entity_poly.entity_id
_entity_poly.type
_entity_poly.pdbx_seq_one_letter_code
_entity_poly.pdbx_strand_id
1 'polypeptide(L)'
;MVDVLSQDEIDQLLNAINTGQSETDDYKAVSDTRKIKIYDFKRPDKFSKEQIRTVQIMHETFARLTTTSLSAQLRSLVHVHVATVDQLTYEEFIRSIPTPTTLAVINMD
;
A
#
# COMPACT_ATOMS: atom_id res chain seq x y z
N MET A 1 -6.08 2.26 29.62
CA MET A 1 -6.52 3.67 29.56
C MET A 1 -8.01 3.61 29.85
N VAL A 2 -8.47 4.25 30.92
CA VAL A 2 -9.90 4.25 31.28
C VAL A 2 -10.60 5.11 30.25
N ASP A 3 -11.53 4.54 29.49
CA ASP A 3 -12.35 5.32 28.55
C ASP A 3 -13.20 6.30 29.37
N VAL A 4 -12.74 7.54 29.39
CA VAL A 4 -13.47 8.65 30.00
C VAL A 4 -14.54 9.04 29.00
N LEU A 5 -15.80 8.74 29.33
CA LEU A 5 -16.93 9.20 28.53
C LEU A 5 -16.87 10.73 28.38
N SER A 6 -17.18 11.20 27.18
CA SER A 6 -17.31 12.62 26.93
C SER A 6 -18.49 13.19 27.73
N GLN A 7 -18.41 14.47 28.09
CA GLN A 7 -19.44 15.12 28.90
C GLN A 7 -20.83 15.05 28.22
N ASP A 8 -20.86 15.04 26.88
CA ASP A 8 -22.09 14.87 26.10
C ASP A 8 -22.74 13.49 26.29
N GLU A 9 -21.95 12.43 26.48
CA GLU A 9 -22.46 11.07 26.74
C GLU A 9 -23.00 10.93 28.18
N ILE A 10 -22.37 11.63 29.14
CA ILE A 10 -22.83 11.67 30.53
C ILE A 10 -24.21 12.35 30.61
N ASP A 11 -24.38 13.47 29.91
CA ASP A 11 -25.63 14.23 29.91
C ASP A 11 -26.76 13.46 29.19
N GLN A 12 -26.44 12.69 28.15
CA GLN A 12 -27.40 11.79 27.49
C GLN A 12 -27.84 10.63 28.40
N LEU A 13 -26.92 10.02 29.14
CA LEU A 13 -27.24 8.95 30.09
C LEU A 13 -28.09 9.46 31.28
N LEU A 14 -27.77 10.65 31.79
CA LEU A 14 -28.54 11.28 32.88
C LEU A 14 -29.96 11.63 32.44
N ASN A 15 -30.12 12.11 31.21
CA ASN A 15 -31.44 12.40 30.66
C ASN A 15 -32.26 11.13 30.40
N ALA A 16 -31.64 10.06 29.88
CA ALA A 16 -32.30 8.77 29.64
C ALA A 16 -32.76 8.09 30.94
N ILE A 17 -31.99 8.24 32.04
CA ILE A 17 -32.39 7.77 33.37
C ILE A 17 -33.55 8.59 33.94
N ASN A 18 -33.53 9.92 33.78
CA ASN A 18 -34.58 10.81 34.30
C ASN A 18 -35.92 10.68 33.56
N THR A 19 -35.92 10.34 32.27
CA THR A 19 -37.16 10.20 31.49
C THR A 19 -37.80 8.82 31.63
N GLY A 20 -37.14 7.86 32.29
CA GLY A 20 -37.68 6.51 32.54
C GLY A 20 -37.96 5.70 31.27
N GLN A 21 -37.52 6.17 30.10
CA GLN A 21 -37.66 5.50 28.82
C GLN A 21 -36.45 4.60 28.61
N SER A 22 -36.52 3.37 29.14
CA SER A 22 -35.69 2.27 28.61
C SER A 22 -36.29 1.81 27.28
N GLU A 23 -36.16 2.64 26.25
CA GLU A 23 -36.35 2.18 24.87
C GLU A 23 -35.09 1.42 24.48
N THR A 24 -35.18 0.09 24.54
CA THR A 24 -34.25 -0.82 23.87
C THR A 24 -34.48 -0.75 22.37
N ASP A 25 -34.23 0.40 21.76
CA ASP A 25 -34.28 0.55 20.32
C ASP A 25 -32.88 0.85 19.79
N ASP A 26 -32.35 -0.20 19.15
CA ASP A 26 -31.41 -0.12 18.05
C ASP A 26 -30.17 0.75 18.32
N TYR A 27 -29.24 0.20 19.12
CA TYR A 27 -27.83 0.50 18.94
C TYR A 27 -27.45 0.11 17.51
N LYS A 28 -27.72 0.98 16.54
CA LYS A 28 -27.02 0.98 15.27
C LYS A 28 -25.58 1.20 15.66
N ALA A 29 -24.84 0.09 15.74
CA ALA A 29 -23.40 0.11 15.85
C ALA A 29 -22.94 1.13 14.84
N VAL A 30 -22.39 2.25 15.33
CA VAL A 30 -21.62 3.17 14.52
C VAL A 30 -20.74 2.25 13.71
N SER A 31 -20.99 2.16 12.41
CA SER A 31 -20.18 1.36 11.52
C SER A 31 -18.85 2.09 11.50
N ASP A 32 -18.07 1.81 12.54
CA ASP A 32 -16.67 2.08 12.69
C ASP A 32 -16.09 1.20 11.60
N THR A 33 -16.18 1.71 10.38
CA THR A 33 -15.51 1.19 9.19
C THR A 33 -14.03 1.51 9.38
N ARG A 34 -13.48 1.05 10.52
CA ARG A 34 -12.06 0.79 10.67
C ARG A 34 -11.73 -0.01 9.44
N LYS A 35 -10.93 0.60 8.56
CA LYS A 35 -10.36 -0.08 7.41
C LYS A 35 -9.45 -1.16 7.97
N ILE A 36 -10.03 -2.32 8.30
CA ILE A 36 -9.30 -3.51 8.72
C ILE A 36 -8.52 -3.94 7.48
N LYS A 37 -7.23 -3.61 7.47
CA LYS A 37 -6.33 -4.10 6.42
C LYS A 37 -5.86 -5.48 6.86
N ILE A 38 -6.16 -6.50 6.07
CA ILE A 38 -5.61 -7.85 6.26
C ILE A 38 -4.10 -7.72 6.14
N TYR A 39 -3.39 -8.04 7.23
CA TYR A 39 -1.93 -8.00 7.29
C TYR A 39 -1.40 -9.44 7.26
N ASP A 40 -0.59 -9.76 6.27
CA ASP A 40 0.06 -11.06 6.19
C ASP A 40 1.33 -11.07 7.05
N PHE A 41 1.21 -11.60 8.27
CA PHE A 41 2.34 -11.75 9.19
C PHE A 41 3.44 -12.70 8.66
N LYS A 42 3.16 -13.55 7.66
CA LYS A 42 4.18 -14.40 7.03
C LYS A 42 5.04 -13.63 6.03
N ARG A 43 4.56 -12.47 5.57
CA ARG A 43 5.22 -11.61 4.59
C ARG A 43 5.21 -10.16 5.07
N PRO A 44 5.96 -9.84 6.14
CA PRO A 44 6.07 -8.45 6.57
C PRO A 44 6.67 -7.62 5.43
N ASP A 45 6.02 -6.50 5.09
CA ASP A 45 6.57 -5.50 4.17
C ASP A 45 7.96 -5.10 4.69
N LYS A 46 9.00 -5.46 3.93
CA LYS A 46 10.39 -5.22 4.34
C LYS A 46 10.79 -3.77 4.10
N PHE A 47 10.10 -3.13 3.17
CA PHE A 47 10.34 -1.77 2.76
C PHE A 47 9.14 -0.89 3.12
N SER A 48 9.43 0.33 3.57
CA SER A 48 8.38 1.33 3.76
C SER A 48 7.80 1.77 2.43
N LYS A 49 6.58 2.31 2.45
CA LYS A 49 5.96 2.90 1.24
C LYS A 49 6.82 4.00 0.62
N GLU A 50 7.53 4.76 1.45
CA GLU A 50 8.44 5.80 1.01
C GLU A 50 9.64 5.19 0.25
N GLN A 51 10.24 4.12 0.77
CA GLN A 51 11.33 3.43 0.09
C GLN A 51 10.89 2.87 -1.27
N ILE A 52 9.71 2.26 -1.36
CA ILE A 52 9.15 1.78 -2.64
C ILE A 52 8.94 2.95 -3.61
N ARG A 53 8.43 4.09 -3.13
CA ARG A 53 8.29 5.30 -3.94
C ARG A 53 9.63 5.82 -4.44
N THR A 54 10.68 5.79 -3.61
CA THR A 54 12.03 6.17 -4.03
C THR A 54 12.55 5.26 -5.15
N VAL A 55 12.36 3.94 -5.02
CA VAL A 55 12.73 2.97 -6.08
C VAL A 55 11.98 3.25 -7.37
N GLN A 56 10.68 3.58 -7.30
CA GLN A 56 9.90 3.95 -8.46
C GLN A 56 10.47 5.20 -9.16
N ILE A 57 10.75 6.27 -8.42
CA ILE A 57 11.32 7.52 -8.97
C ILE A 57 12.68 7.28 -9.64
N MET A 58 13.53 6.42 -9.04
CA MET A 58 14.81 6.04 -9.64
C MET A 58 14.60 5.34 -10.99
N HIS A 59 13.67 4.39 -11.06
CA HIS A 59 13.37 3.65 -12.29
C HIS A 59 12.69 4.52 -13.35
N GLU A 60 11.84 5.47 -12.98
CA GLU A 60 11.25 6.45 -13.91
C GLU A 60 12.34 7.33 -14.54
N THR A 61 13.32 7.73 -13.73
CA THR A 61 14.48 8.49 -14.23
C THR A 61 15.33 7.64 -15.17
N PHE A 62 15.63 6.40 -14.80
CA PHE A 62 16.32 5.45 -15.68
C PHE A 62 15.58 5.24 -17.00
N ALA A 63 14.27 5.00 -16.97
CA ALA A 63 13.46 4.79 -18.17
C ALA A 63 13.52 5.98 -19.13
N ARG A 64 13.51 7.21 -18.60
CA ARG A 64 13.65 8.44 -19.38
C ARG A 64 15.02 8.53 -20.08
N LEU A 65 16.10 8.27 -19.33
CA LEU A 65 17.47 8.31 -19.88
C LEU A 65 17.69 7.22 -20.93
N THR A 66 17.23 6.01 -20.63
CA THR A 66 17.29 4.84 -21.51
C THR A 66 16.51 5.07 -22.79
N THR A 67 15.31 5.66 -22.71
CA THR A 67 14.51 6.05 -23.88
C THR A 67 15.30 6.96 -24.84
N THR A 68 15.90 8.03 -24.31
CA THR A 68 16.71 8.95 -25.10
C THR A 68 17.93 8.26 -25.71
N SER A 69 18.64 7.47 -24.92
CA SER A 69 19.87 6.78 -25.36
C SER A 69 19.60 5.77 -26.47
N LEU A 70 18.62 4.89 -26.28
CA LEU A 70 18.25 3.88 -27.29
C LEU A 70 17.68 4.52 -28.55
N SER A 71 16.85 5.57 -28.42
CA SER A 71 16.31 6.25 -29.59
C SER A 71 17.42 6.84 -30.46
N ALA A 72 18.45 7.43 -29.82
CA ALA A 72 19.61 7.97 -30.52
C ALA A 72 20.47 6.86 -31.17
N GLN A 73 20.72 5.77 -30.46
CA GLN A 73 21.55 4.66 -30.97
C GLN A 73 20.88 3.91 -32.13
N LEU A 74 19.58 3.64 -32.02
CA LEU A 74 18.83 2.87 -33.01
C LEU A 74 18.30 3.73 -34.16
N ARG A 75 18.34 5.07 -34.04
CA ARG A 75 17.72 6.03 -34.97
C ARG A 75 16.24 5.72 -35.20
N SER A 76 15.53 5.38 -34.13
CA SER A 76 14.10 5.06 -34.13
C SER A 76 13.45 5.60 -32.87
N LEU A 77 12.14 5.85 -32.91
CA LEU A 77 11.38 6.23 -31.72
C LEU A 77 11.25 5.03 -30.80
N VAL A 78 11.87 5.11 -29.61
CA VAL A 78 11.72 4.13 -28.53
C VAL A 78 10.91 4.76 -27.41
N HIS A 79 10.13 3.96 -26.68
CA HIS A 79 9.42 4.40 -25.48
C HIS A 79 9.60 3.39 -24.36
N VAL A 80 10.26 3.80 -23.28
CA VAL A 80 10.48 2.98 -22.08
C VAL A 80 9.72 3.62 -20.92
N HIS A 81 8.98 2.80 -20.17
CA HIS A 81 8.26 3.23 -18.97
C HIS A 81 8.32 2.14 -17.91
N VAL A 82 8.10 2.52 -16.65
CA VAL A 82 8.01 1.58 -15.54
C VAL A 82 6.63 0.94 -15.56
N ALA A 83 6.56 -0.39 -15.61
CA ALA A 83 5.29 -1.12 -15.60
C ALA A 83 4.72 -1.21 -14.17
N THR A 84 5.47 -1.83 -13.26
CA THR A 84 5.14 -1.93 -11.84
C THR A 84 6.40 -1.94 -10.99
N VAL A 85 6.25 -1.67 -9.69
CA VAL A 85 7.30 -1.84 -8.68
C VAL A 85 6.70 -2.66 -7.54
N ASP A 86 7.09 -3.93 -7.47
CA ASP A 86 6.52 -4.90 -6.55
C ASP A 86 7.59 -5.53 -5.66
N GLN A 87 7.24 -5.83 -4.41
CA GLN A 87 8.09 -6.60 -3.52
C GLN A 87 7.77 -8.10 -3.66
N LEU A 88 8.74 -8.89 -4.10
CA LEU A 88 8.61 -10.34 -4.30
C LEU A 88 9.73 -11.09 -3.59
N THR A 89 9.47 -12.35 -3.21
CA THR A 89 10.55 -13.26 -2.84
C THR A 89 11.32 -13.69 -4.09
N TYR A 90 12.59 -14.08 -3.94
CA TYR A 90 13.40 -14.51 -5.08
C TYR A 90 12.80 -15.73 -5.81
N GLU A 91 12.23 -16.69 -5.05
CA GLU A 91 11.60 -17.87 -5.64
C GLU A 91 10.39 -17.50 -6.52
N GLU A 92 9.55 -16.58 -6.05
CA GLU A 92 8.40 -16.09 -6.83
C GLU A 92 8.83 -15.35 -8.09
N PHE A 93 9.89 -14.53 -7.99
CA PHE A 93 10.47 -13.85 -9.14
C PHE A 93 10.98 -14.84 -10.19
N ILE A 94 11.75 -15.86 -9.80
CA ILE A 94 12.26 -16.83 -10.77
C ILE A 94 11.14 -17.64 -11.43
N ARG A 95 10.10 -18.00 -10.66
CA ARG A 95 8.93 -18.72 -11.20
C ARG A 95 8.06 -17.87 -12.13
N SER A 96 8.11 -16.54 -12.04
CA SER A 96 7.29 -15.65 -12.89
C SER A 96 7.92 -15.35 -14.26
N ILE A 97 9.18 -15.72 -14.48
CA ILE A 97 9.91 -15.39 -15.71
C ILE A 97 9.49 -16.32 -16.86
N PRO A 98 9.08 -15.78 -18.03
CA PRO A 98 8.76 -16.57 -19.22
C PRO A 98 9.93 -17.39 -19.74
N THR A 99 9.65 -18.47 -20.46
CA THR A 99 10.67 -19.28 -21.16
C THR A 99 10.37 -19.27 -22.67
N PRO A 100 11.30 -18.82 -23.54
CA PRO A 100 12.68 -18.38 -23.24
C PRO A 100 12.77 -16.95 -22.69
N THR A 101 13.87 -16.66 -22.00
CA THR A 101 14.20 -15.32 -21.48
C THR A 101 15.70 -15.04 -21.57
N THR A 102 16.07 -13.75 -21.55
CA THR A 102 17.45 -13.30 -21.40
C THR A 102 17.62 -12.70 -20.00
N LEU A 103 18.50 -13.27 -19.20
CA LEU A 103 18.83 -12.83 -17.85
C LEU A 103 20.30 -12.43 -17.76
N ALA A 104 20.57 -11.28 -17.14
CA ALA A 104 21.92 -10.79 -16.90
C ALA A 104 22.11 -10.48 -15.41
N VAL A 105 23.26 -10.88 -14.86
CA VAL A 105 23.69 -10.53 -13.50
C VAL A 105 24.63 -9.33 -13.61
N ILE A 106 24.33 -8.26 -12.88
CA ILE A 106 25.13 -7.03 -12.85
C ILE A 106 25.64 -6.87 -11.42
N ASN A 107 26.93 -6.56 -11.27
CA ASN A 107 27.50 -6.15 -10.00
C ASN A 107 27.76 -4.63 -9.99
N MET A 108 27.57 -3.99 -8.84
CA MET A 108 27.80 -2.54 -8.64
C MET A 108 28.88 -2.32 -7.59
N ASP A 109 30.02 -2.98 -7.76
CA ASP A 109 31.24 -2.71 -6.98
C ASP A 109 31.76 -1.28 -7.22
#